data_AF-A0A061P8Z9-F1
#
_entry.id   AF-A0A061P8Z9-F1
#
_cell.length_a   1.000
_cell.length_b   1.000
_cell.length_c   1.000
_cell.angle_alpha   90.00
_cell.angle_beta   90.00
_cell.angle_gamma   90.00
#
_symmetry.space_group_name_H-M   'P 1'
#
loop_
_entity.id
_entity.type
_entity.pdbx_description
1 polymer ?
#
loop_
_entity_poly.entity_id
_entity_poly.type
_entity_poly.pdbx_seq_one_letter_code
_entity_poly.pdbx_strand_id
1 'polypeptide(L)'
;MYLQDKGVKDQWIQRALKIYTYDQQLETARTVVNKNDRVDRDSIQMRKKKHTDRLTRQGFTFDVIQEALAQFDWDRSDETVALEKIAEKQLRKLQRKYEGRELEQRFTQQLMQRGFQYQEIQAYLNKQTDMEE
;
A
#
# COMPACT_ATOMS: atom_id res chain seq x y z
N MET A 1 -15.10 -25.85 13.92
CA MET A 1 -16.39 -25.57 14.58
C MET A 1 -16.11 -25.14 16.02
N TYR A 2 -15.53 -23.94 16.23
CA TYR A 2 -14.90 -23.53 17.50
C TYR A 2 -15.85 -22.74 18.44
N LEU A 3 -17.03 -22.38 17.96
CA LEU A 3 -17.99 -21.52 18.68
C LEU A 3 -19.13 -22.29 19.36
N GLN A 4 -19.46 -23.49 18.90
CA GLN A 4 -20.43 -24.37 19.58
C GLN A 4 -19.89 -24.97 20.88
N ASP A 5 -18.57 -25.18 20.95
CA ASP A 5 -17.90 -25.76 22.13
C ASP A 5 -17.86 -24.79 23.33
N LYS A 6 -18.14 -23.49 23.10
CA LYS A 6 -18.15 -22.44 24.15
C LYS A 6 -19.54 -22.04 24.66
N GLY A 7 -20.58 -22.82 24.38
CA GLY A 7 -21.91 -22.61 24.99
C GLY A 7 -22.63 -21.32 24.55
N VAL A 8 -22.29 -20.78 23.38
CA VAL A 8 -23.01 -19.65 22.80
C VAL A 8 -24.23 -20.20 22.05
N LYS A 9 -25.44 -19.85 22.50
CA LYS A 9 -26.69 -20.23 21.80
C LYS A 9 -26.67 -19.71 20.36
N ASP A 10 -27.01 -20.55 19.39
CA ASP A 10 -27.06 -20.25 17.93
C ASP A 10 -27.75 -18.91 17.58
N GLN A 11 -28.70 -18.50 18.41
CA GLN A 11 -29.43 -17.24 18.28
C GLN A 11 -28.52 -16.00 18.32
N TRP A 12 -27.39 -16.01 19.03
CA TRP A 12 -26.44 -14.89 19.08
C TRP A 12 -25.52 -14.85 17.87
N ILE A 13 -25.13 -16.02 17.35
CA ILE A 13 -24.35 -16.13 16.12
C ILE A 13 -25.19 -15.62 14.94
N GLN A 14 -26.46 -16.01 14.87
CA GLN A 14 -27.39 -15.51 13.87
C GLN A 14 -27.70 -14.01 14.03
N ARG A 15 -27.71 -13.47 15.25
CA ARG A 15 -27.89 -12.02 15.50
C ARG A 15 -26.65 -11.22 15.13
N ALA A 16 -25.45 -11.71 15.45
CA ALA A 16 -24.18 -11.06 15.11
C ALA A 16 -23.94 -11.00 13.60
N LEU A 17 -24.25 -12.08 12.88
CA LEU A 17 -24.22 -12.12 11.40
C LEU A 17 -25.26 -11.18 10.77
N LYS A 18 -26.37 -10.88 11.47
CA LYS A 18 -27.40 -9.93 11.00
C LYS A 18 -27.08 -8.46 11.26
N ILE A 19 -26.11 -8.17 12.14
CA ILE A 19 -25.82 -6.79 12.58
C ILE A 19 -24.63 -6.18 11.82
N TYR A 20 -23.72 -6.98 11.24
CA TYR A 20 -22.62 -6.46 10.42
C TYR A 20 -23.05 -6.15 9.00
N THR A 21 -23.86 -5.09 8.89
CA THR A 21 -24.38 -4.57 7.62
C THR A 21 -23.25 -4.18 6.68
N TYR A 22 -23.53 -4.22 5.38
CA TYR A 22 -22.59 -3.85 4.33
C TYR A 22 -21.90 -2.50 4.61
N ASP A 23 -22.68 -1.49 4.99
CA ASP A 23 -22.18 -0.14 5.28
C ASP A 23 -21.18 -0.12 6.44
N GLN A 24 -21.41 -0.91 7.49
CA GLN A 24 -20.45 -1.04 8.59
C GLN A 24 -19.16 -1.74 8.17
N GLN A 25 -19.25 -2.71 7.26
CA GLN A 25 -18.05 -3.36 6.71
C GLN A 25 -17.22 -2.37 5.90
N LEU A 26 -17.90 -1.58 5.07
CA LEU A 26 -17.28 -0.56 4.25
C LEU A 26 -16.62 0.53 5.10
N GLU A 27 -17.31 1.06 6.10
CA GLU A 27 -16.76 2.08 7.00
C GLU A 27 -15.54 1.56 7.78
N THR A 28 -15.61 0.32 8.27
CA THR A 28 -14.49 -0.33 8.95
C THR A 28 -13.30 -0.50 8.01
N ALA A 29 -13.53 -0.98 6.79
CA ALA A 29 -12.49 -1.15 5.78
C ALA A 29 -11.83 0.19 5.43
N ARG A 30 -12.61 1.26 5.22
CA ARG A 30 -12.12 2.62 4.98
C ARG A 30 -11.25 3.13 6.13
N THR A 31 -11.70 2.93 7.37
CA THR A 31 -10.94 3.30 8.56
C THR A 31 -9.59 2.56 8.62
N VAL A 32 -9.57 1.28 8.27
CA VAL A 32 -8.33 0.49 8.19
C VAL A 32 -7.40 1.05 7.11
N VAL A 33 -7.90 1.38 5.92
CA VAL A 33 -7.09 1.97 4.84
C VAL A 33 -6.50 3.30 5.31
N ASN A 34 -7.33 4.25 5.75
CA ASN A 34 -6.91 5.57 6.25
C ASN A 34 -5.84 5.47 7.35
N LYS A 35 -6.02 4.56 8.31
CA LYS A 35 -5.11 4.42 9.45
C LYS A 35 -3.77 3.79 9.07
N ASN A 36 -3.75 2.87 8.11
CA ASN A 36 -2.57 2.07 7.78
C ASN A 36 -1.84 2.57 6.53
N ASP A 37 -2.44 3.49 5.79
CA ASP A 37 -1.85 4.00 4.58
C ASP A 37 -0.60 4.82 4.87
N ARG A 38 0.41 4.62 4.03
CA ARG A 38 1.71 5.28 4.13
C ARG A 38 2.15 5.70 2.75
N VAL A 39 1.68 6.88 2.37
CA VAL A 39 1.93 7.52 1.08
C VAL A 39 3.40 7.48 0.69
N ASP A 40 4.30 7.80 1.61
CA ASP A 40 5.73 8.02 1.37
C ASP A 40 6.57 6.76 1.09
N ARG A 41 5.97 5.57 1.05
CA ARG A 41 6.71 4.30 1.07
C ARG A 41 6.68 3.51 -0.21
N ASP A 42 5.55 3.50 -0.88
CA ASP A 42 5.27 2.60 -2.00
C ASP A 42 4.39 3.31 -3.02
N SER A 43 4.44 2.85 -4.28
CA SER A 43 3.52 3.32 -5.34
C SER A 43 2.05 3.15 -4.94
N ILE A 44 1.16 3.91 -5.58
CA ILE A 44 -0.28 3.81 -5.33
C ILE A 44 -0.76 2.37 -5.58
N GLN A 45 -0.27 1.74 -6.65
CA GLN A 45 -0.61 0.36 -6.99
C GLN A 45 -0.19 -0.63 -5.90
N MET A 46 1.02 -0.47 -5.37
CA MET A 46 1.52 -1.33 -4.29
C MET A 46 0.79 -1.08 -2.97
N ARG A 47 0.42 0.17 -2.66
CA ARG A 47 -0.43 0.53 -1.51
C ARG A 47 -1.80 -0.14 -1.61
N LYS A 48 -2.48 -0.02 -2.76
CA LYS A 48 -3.76 -0.70 -3.04
C LYS A 48 -3.65 -2.21 -2.85
N LYS A 49 -2.59 -2.83 -3.36
CA LYS A 49 -2.32 -4.26 -3.17
C LYS A 49 -2.16 -4.63 -1.69
N LYS A 50 -1.34 -3.90 -0.94
CA LYS A 50 -1.12 -4.15 0.50
C LYS A 50 -2.39 -4.01 1.32
N HIS A 51 -3.23 -3.02 1.01
CA HIS A 51 -4.54 -2.85 1.66
C HIS A 51 -5.51 -3.96 1.29
N THR A 52 -5.52 -4.38 0.02
CA THR A 52 -6.29 -5.55 -0.44
C THR A 52 -5.89 -6.80 0.32
N ASP A 53 -4.60 -7.11 0.39
CA ASP A 53 -4.08 -8.29 1.12
C ASP A 53 -4.42 -8.23 2.61
N ARG A 54 -4.33 -7.03 3.22
CA ARG A 54 -4.67 -6.81 4.63
C ARG A 54 -6.15 -7.08 4.90
N LEU A 55 -7.03 -6.44 4.14
CA LEU A 55 -8.47 -6.56 4.32
C LEU A 55 -8.94 -7.99 4.01
N THR A 56 -8.34 -8.64 3.02
CA THR A 56 -8.59 -10.07 2.73
C THR A 56 -8.25 -10.95 3.94
N ARG A 57 -7.09 -10.73 4.59
CA ARG A 57 -6.71 -11.46 5.81
C ARG A 57 -7.64 -11.18 7.00
N GLN A 58 -8.32 -10.02 7.01
CA GLN A 58 -9.32 -9.67 8.01
C GLN A 58 -10.72 -10.24 7.69
N GLY A 59 -10.88 -10.88 6.52
CA GLY A 59 -12.12 -11.56 6.12
C GLY A 59 -13.13 -10.68 5.39
N PHE A 60 -12.74 -9.48 4.95
CA PHE A 60 -13.59 -8.64 4.10
C PHE A 60 -13.78 -9.28 2.72
N THR A 61 -14.98 -9.15 2.16
CA THR A 61 -15.25 -9.59 0.79
C THR A 61 -14.55 -8.68 -0.22
N PHE A 62 -14.27 -9.22 -1.40
CA PHE A 62 -13.62 -8.45 -2.46
C PHE A 62 -14.42 -7.19 -2.84
N ASP A 63 -15.74 -7.26 -2.86
CA ASP A 63 -16.61 -6.12 -3.19
C ASP A 63 -16.46 -4.95 -2.21
N VAL A 64 -16.48 -5.25 -0.90
CA VAL A 64 -16.27 -4.24 0.16
C VAL A 64 -14.87 -3.62 0.06
N ILE A 65 -13.86 -4.44 -0.26
CA ILE A 65 -12.48 -3.98 -0.43
C ILE A 65 -12.37 -3.03 -1.63
N GLN A 66 -12.93 -3.41 -2.79
CA GLN A 66 -12.87 -2.58 -3.98
C GLN A 66 -13.59 -1.26 -3.76
N GLU A 67 -14.75 -1.27 -3.12
CA GLU A 67 -15.49 -0.04 -2.82
C GLU A 67 -14.75 0.85 -1.82
N ALA A 68 -14.18 0.27 -0.76
CA ALA A 68 -13.37 1.02 0.21
C ALA A 68 -12.14 1.68 -0.45
N LEU A 69 -11.47 0.97 -1.37
CA LEU A 69 -10.33 1.50 -2.10
C LEU A 69 -10.77 2.52 -3.16
N ALA A 70 -11.91 2.35 -3.81
CA ALA A 70 -12.40 3.30 -4.81
C ALA A 70 -12.79 4.65 -4.19
N GLN A 71 -13.30 4.64 -2.95
CA GLN A 71 -13.66 5.84 -2.19
C GLN A 71 -12.48 6.49 -1.46
N PHE A 72 -11.30 5.86 -1.48
CA PHE A 72 -10.09 6.45 -0.93
C PHE A 72 -9.49 7.44 -1.92
N ASP A 73 -9.01 8.59 -1.43
CA ASP A 73 -8.39 9.62 -2.26
C ASP A 73 -6.94 9.22 -2.61
N TRP A 74 -6.73 8.81 -3.86
CA TRP A 74 -5.41 8.47 -4.39
C TRP A 74 -4.91 9.62 -5.25
N ASP A 75 -4.45 10.71 -4.63
CA ASP A 75 -3.89 11.84 -5.38
C ASP A 75 -2.64 11.40 -6.17
N ARG A 76 -2.42 11.94 -7.36
CA ARG A 76 -1.19 11.73 -8.12
C ARG A 76 0.00 12.48 -7.50
N SER A 77 -0.26 13.57 -6.78
CA SER A 77 0.75 14.29 -6.01
C SER A 77 1.41 13.36 -4.98
N ASP A 78 0.64 12.45 -4.38
CA ASP A 78 1.13 11.42 -3.47
C ASP A 78 2.18 10.52 -4.13
N GLU A 79 1.99 10.10 -5.38
CA GLU A 79 2.90 9.18 -6.06
C GLU A 79 4.25 9.82 -6.39
N THR A 80 4.23 11.07 -6.85
CA THR A 80 5.47 11.83 -7.14
C THR A 80 6.23 12.10 -5.85
N VAL A 81 5.54 12.57 -4.80
CA VAL A 81 6.13 12.84 -3.49
C VAL A 81 6.67 11.55 -2.85
N ALA A 82 5.97 10.43 -2.99
CA ALA A 82 6.42 9.14 -2.52
C ALA A 82 7.71 8.71 -3.21
N LEU A 83 7.75 8.81 -4.54
CA LEU A 83 8.91 8.48 -5.35
C LEU A 83 10.11 9.34 -4.92
N GLU A 84 9.95 10.67 -4.86
CA GLU A 84 11.06 11.58 -4.49
C GLU A 84 11.61 11.27 -3.09
N LYS A 85 10.74 11.17 -2.08
CA LYS A 85 11.16 10.90 -0.69
C LYS A 85 11.90 9.58 -0.56
N ILE A 86 11.39 8.53 -1.21
CA ILE A 86 12.00 7.22 -1.07
C ILE A 86 13.24 7.07 -1.94
N ALA A 87 13.24 7.67 -3.13
CA ALA A 87 14.39 7.74 -4.02
C ALA A 87 15.56 8.42 -3.32
N GLU A 88 15.37 9.62 -2.77
CA GLU A 88 16.41 10.34 -2.04
C GLU A 88 16.99 9.48 -0.90
N LYS A 89 16.11 8.85 -0.12
CA LYS A 89 16.52 8.01 1.01
C LYS A 89 17.29 6.76 0.58
N GLN A 90 16.91 6.11 -0.51
CA GLN A 90 17.63 4.93 -1.00
C GLN A 90 18.94 5.31 -1.68
N LEU A 91 18.95 6.38 -2.46
CA LEU A 91 20.13 6.87 -3.15
C LEU A 91 21.23 7.21 -2.13
N ARG A 92 20.92 8.02 -1.11
CA ARG A 92 21.84 8.36 0.00
C ARG A 92 22.41 7.13 0.73
N LYS A 93 21.66 6.02 0.79
CA LYS A 93 22.11 4.79 1.44
C LYS A 93 22.99 3.95 0.52
N LEU A 94 22.63 3.86 -0.76
CA LEU A 94 23.32 3.04 -1.74
C LEU A 94 24.63 3.68 -2.19
N GLN A 95 24.68 5.01 -2.33
CA GLN A 95 25.90 5.77 -2.64
C GLN A 95 27.04 5.54 -1.63
N ARG A 96 26.73 5.06 -0.41
CA ARG A 96 27.75 4.70 0.59
C ARG A 96 28.44 3.37 0.33
N LYS A 97 27.90 2.55 -0.59
CA LYS A 97 28.32 1.16 -0.81
C LYS A 97 28.58 0.83 -2.29
N TYR A 98 27.97 1.58 -3.19
CA TYR A 98 27.94 1.30 -4.62
C TYR A 98 28.10 2.58 -5.41
N GLU A 99 28.71 2.48 -6.59
CA GLU A 99 28.98 3.59 -7.49
C GLU A 99 28.67 3.19 -8.95
N GLY A 100 28.52 4.19 -9.82
CA GLY A 100 28.28 4.01 -11.25
C GLY A 100 27.07 3.11 -11.56
N ARG A 101 27.25 2.20 -12.53
CA ARG A 101 26.17 1.30 -12.99
C ARG A 101 25.63 0.37 -11.91
N GLU A 102 26.44 -0.04 -10.94
CA GLU A 102 25.97 -0.93 -9.88
C GLU A 102 24.99 -0.19 -8.96
N LEU A 103 25.28 1.07 -8.64
CA LEU A 103 24.37 1.94 -7.88
C LEU A 103 23.02 2.08 -8.59
N GLU A 104 23.02 2.41 -9.88
CA GLU A 104 21.81 2.57 -10.69
C GLU A 104 20.97 1.29 -10.75
N GLN A 105 21.61 0.13 -10.95
CA GLN A 105 20.91 -1.15 -11.00
C GLN A 105 20.26 -1.48 -9.65
N ARG A 106 21.01 -1.35 -8.54
CA ARG A 106 20.50 -1.62 -7.19
C ARG A 106 19.37 -0.66 -6.82
N PHE A 107 19.52 0.61 -7.16
CA PHE A 107 18.52 1.65 -6.94
C PHE A 107 17.22 1.34 -7.69
N THR A 108 17.34 1.04 -8.99
CA THR A 108 16.20 0.68 -9.85
C THR A 108 15.47 -0.54 -9.32
N GLN A 109 16.20 -1.62 -8.98
CA GLN A 109 15.61 -2.83 -8.43
C GLN A 109 14.81 -2.56 -7.14
N GLN A 110 15.35 -1.73 -6.23
CA GLN A 110 14.66 -1.43 -4.98
C GLN A 110 13.38 -0.62 -5.16
N LEU A 111 13.35 0.32 -6.10
CA LEU A 111 12.15 1.11 -6.38
C LEU A 111 11.11 0.30 -7.16
N MET A 112 11.53 -0.54 -8.10
CA MET A 112 10.61 -1.44 -8.81
C MET A 112 9.92 -2.43 -7.86
N GLN A 113 10.63 -2.95 -6.84
CA GLN A 113 10.03 -3.80 -5.80
C GLN A 113 8.94 -3.08 -4.98
N ARG A 114 8.91 -1.75 -5.00
CA ARG A 114 7.88 -0.92 -4.36
C ARG A 114 6.78 -0.48 -5.34
N GLY A 115 6.84 -0.98 -6.58
CA GLY A 115 5.85 -0.79 -7.64
C GLY A 115 5.97 0.52 -8.43
N PHE A 116 7.06 1.27 -8.26
CA PHE A 116 7.32 2.44 -9.11
C PHE A 116 7.69 2.01 -10.53
N GLN A 117 7.26 2.80 -11.53
CA GLN A 117 7.53 2.48 -12.92
C GLN A 117 8.97 2.76 -13.28
N TYR A 118 9.55 1.91 -14.14
CA TYR A 118 10.94 2.07 -14.58
C TYR A 118 11.19 3.45 -15.20
N GLN A 119 10.26 3.96 -16.01
CA GLN A 119 10.38 5.26 -16.66
C GLN A 119 10.47 6.42 -15.66
N GLU A 120 9.68 6.39 -14.59
CA GLU A 120 9.69 7.42 -13.54
C GLU A 120 10.99 7.37 -12.72
N ILE A 121 11.49 6.16 -12.46
CA ILE A 121 12.77 5.94 -11.77
C ILE A 121 13.93 6.50 -12.60
N GLN A 122 13.96 6.22 -13.91
CA GLN A 122 15.00 6.73 -14.80
C GLN A 122 14.91 8.26 -14.95
N ALA A 123 13.71 8.82 -15.06
CA ALA A 123 13.53 10.27 -15.08
C ALA A 123 14.06 10.94 -13.80
N TYR A 124 13.86 10.32 -12.63
CA TYR A 124 14.44 10.80 -11.38
C TYR A 124 15.98 10.76 -11.40
N LEU A 125 16.59 9.68 -11.89
CA LEU A 125 18.05 9.57 -11.99
C LEU A 125 18.64 10.64 -12.92
N ASN A 126 18.06 10.80 -14.11
CA ASN A 126 18.53 11.81 -15.08
C ASN A 126 18.46 13.23 -14.48
N LYS A 127 17.35 13.55 -13.79
CA LYS A 127 17.20 14.85 -13.11
C LYS A 127 18.26 15.10 -12.04
N GLN A 128 18.78 14.05 -11.37
CA GLN A 128 19.86 14.21 -10.40
C GLN A 128 21.20 14.48 -11.09
N THR A 129 21.49 13.79 -12.19
CA THR A 129 22.71 14.00 -12.98
C THR A 129 22.75 15.40 -13.61
N ASP A 130 21.63 15.87 -14.18
CA ASP A 130 21.53 17.20 -14.78
C ASP A 130 21.63 18.36 -13.76
N MET A 131 21.47 18.08 -12.46
CA MET A 131 21.63 19.08 -11.39
C MET A 131 23.05 19.16 -10.83
N GLU A 132 23.92 18.21 -11.18
CA GLU A 132 25.33 18.16 -10.77
C GLU A 132 26.29 18.72 -11.85
N GLU A 133 25.78 19.07 -13.05
CA GLU A 133 26.48 19.81 -14.11
C GLU A 133 26.24 21.33 -14.04
#